data_AF-A0A7V9I088-F1
#
_entry.id   AF-A0A7V9I088-F1
#
_cell.length_a   1.000
_cell.length_b   1.000
_cell.length_c   1.000
_cell.angle_alpha   90.00
_cell.angle_beta   90.00
_cell.angle_gamma   90.00
#
_symmetry.space_group_name_H-M   'P 1'
#
loop_
_entity.id
_entity.type
_entity.pdbx_description
1 polymer ?
#
loop_
_entity_poly.entity_id
_entity_poly.type
_entity_poly.pdbx_seq_one_letter_code
_entity_poly.pdbx_strand_id
1 'polypeptide(L)'
;ARDLPAGFQLGAGTVLDPETARQVIMAGASYLVSPVLNLHTIELAHRYDVAVMPGCFTPTEILTAWQAGADIVKVFPATTLGPGYIKDVKAPLPQVKLMPTGGVTLTNAGDWISAGACAVGVGSNLVDARALAANDFAAIAANARTVVASVVAARSAT
;
A
#
# COMPACT_ATOMS: atom_id res chain seq x y z
N ALA A 1 0.17 -19.08 8.96
CA ALA A 1 1.40 -18.28 8.76
C ALA A 1 2.70 -18.98 9.27
N ARG A 2 2.71 -20.30 9.53
CA ARG A 2 3.82 -20.95 10.25
C ARG A 2 5.12 -21.19 9.44
N ASP A 3 5.11 -20.96 8.12
CA ASP A 3 6.26 -21.27 7.24
C ASP A 3 6.82 -20.05 6.49
N LEU A 4 6.58 -18.82 6.97
CA LEU A 4 7.10 -17.62 6.31
C LEU A 4 8.55 -17.32 6.76
N PRO A 5 9.44 -16.88 5.84
CA PRO A 5 10.79 -16.46 6.20
C PRO A 5 10.79 -15.37 7.27
N ALA A 6 11.84 -15.33 8.09
CA ALA A 6 12.05 -14.26 9.05
C ALA A 6 12.05 -12.88 8.34
N GLY A 7 11.30 -11.93 8.89
CA GLY A 7 11.16 -10.59 8.31
C GLY A 7 10.13 -10.46 7.19
N PHE A 8 9.49 -11.56 6.76
CA PHE A 8 8.37 -11.49 5.82
C PHE A 8 7.12 -10.91 6.50
N GLN A 9 6.54 -9.87 5.92
CA GLN A 9 5.30 -9.25 6.40
C GLN A 9 4.14 -9.74 5.53
N LEU A 10 3.13 -10.35 6.15
CA LEU A 10 1.92 -10.81 5.48
C LEU A 10 0.73 -9.98 5.97
N GLY A 11 0.13 -9.20 5.08
CA GLY A 11 -1.09 -8.45 5.37
C GLY A 11 -2.32 -8.98 4.63
N ALA A 12 -3.47 -8.41 4.95
CA ALA A 12 -4.73 -8.68 4.27
C ALA A 12 -5.22 -7.43 3.50
N GLY A 13 -5.66 -7.65 2.26
CA GLY A 13 -6.24 -6.61 1.41
C GLY A 13 -7.76 -6.73 1.30
N THR A 14 -8.41 -5.67 0.83
CA THR A 14 -9.88 -5.60 0.66
C THR A 14 -10.64 -5.83 1.96
N VAL A 15 -10.10 -5.29 3.06
CA VAL A 15 -10.75 -5.32 4.38
C VAL A 15 -11.71 -4.13 4.49
N LEU A 16 -13.02 -4.39 4.46
CA LEU A 16 -14.05 -3.34 4.33
C LEU A 16 -14.69 -2.95 5.66
N ASP A 17 -14.60 -3.81 6.66
CA ASP A 17 -15.31 -3.71 7.94
C ASP A 17 -14.51 -4.30 9.10
N PRO A 18 -14.88 -3.96 10.35
CA PRO A 18 -14.24 -4.50 11.55
C PRO A 18 -14.34 -6.03 11.66
N GLU A 19 -15.44 -6.63 11.22
CA GLU A 19 -15.65 -8.08 11.32
C GLU A 19 -14.60 -8.84 10.51
N THR A 20 -14.39 -8.44 9.26
CA THR A 20 -13.38 -8.96 8.36
C THR A 20 -11.98 -8.66 8.89
N ALA A 21 -11.73 -7.44 9.36
CA ALA A 21 -10.46 -7.05 9.97
C ALA A 21 -10.10 -7.97 11.14
N ARG A 22 -11.04 -8.23 12.05
CA ARG A 22 -10.82 -9.16 13.15
C ARG A 22 -10.49 -10.56 12.63
N GLN A 23 -11.26 -11.08 11.67
CA GLN A 23 -11.04 -12.42 11.12
C GLN A 23 -9.63 -12.59 10.55
N VAL A 24 -9.15 -11.63 9.76
CA VAL A 24 -7.82 -11.72 9.13
C VAL A 24 -6.68 -11.46 10.12
N ILE A 25 -6.88 -10.62 11.13
CA ILE A 25 -5.94 -10.47 12.25
C ILE A 25 -5.79 -11.81 12.98
N MET A 26 -6.91 -12.47 13.31
CA MET A 26 -6.88 -13.78 13.97
C MET A 26 -6.27 -14.87 13.08
N ALA A 27 -6.28 -14.71 11.75
CA ALA A 27 -5.60 -15.57 10.80
C ALA A 27 -4.08 -15.29 10.68
N GLY A 28 -3.59 -14.21 11.30
CA GLY A 28 -2.18 -13.85 11.38
C GLY A 28 -1.74 -12.74 10.43
N ALA A 29 -2.66 -11.89 9.94
CA ALA A 29 -2.28 -10.70 9.18
C ALA A 29 -1.57 -9.68 10.10
N SER A 30 -0.38 -9.20 9.69
CA SER A 30 0.40 -8.19 10.43
C SER A 30 0.06 -6.75 10.04
N TYR A 31 -0.68 -6.55 8.95
CA TYR A 31 -1.24 -5.25 8.56
C TYR A 31 -2.49 -5.42 7.69
N LEU A 32 -3.31 -4.37 7.63
CA LEU A 32 -4.56 -4.34 6.87
C LEU A 32 -4.51 -3.27 5.78
N VAL A 33 -5.12 -3.57 4.64
CA VAL A 33 -5.29 -2.64 3.53
C VAL A 33 -6.74 -2.65 3.06
N SER A 34 -7.32 -1.47 2.87
CA SER A 34 -8.67 -1.31 2.33
C SER A 34 -8.67 -0.48 1.04
N PRO A 35 -9.60 -0.70 0.09
CA PRO A 35 -9.85 0.23 -0.99
C PRO A 35 -10.59 1.50 -0.56
N VAL A 36 -11.17 1.53 0.66
CA VAL A 36 -12.01 2.61 1.17
C VAL A 36 -11.64 2.99 2.60
N LEU A 37 -12.26 4.06 3.11
CA LEU A 37 -12.12 4.51 4.49
C LEU A 37 -13.27 3.96 5.34
N ASN A 38 -12.94 3.21 6.39
CA ASN A 38 -13.85 2.82 7.46
C ASN A 38 -13.17 3.11 8.80
N LEU A 39 -13.73 4.05 9.57
CA LEU A 39 -13.14 4.51 10.83
C LEU A 39 -13.12 3.41 11.91
N HIS A 40 -14.15 2.57 11.96
CA HIS A 40 -14.21 1.45 12.91
C HIS A 40 -13.18 0.37 12.59
N THR A 41 -12.81 0.20 11.32
CA THR A 41 -11.72 -0.69 10.92
C THR A 41 -10.38 -0.20 11.45
N ILE A 42 -10.14 1.12 11.46
CA ILE A 42 -8.92 1.72 12.02
C ILE A 42 -8.88 1.49 13.54
N GLU A 43 -9.97 1.83 14.24
CA GLU A 43 -10.07 1.64 15.69
C GLU A 43 -9.82 0.18 16.10
N LEU A 44 -10.44 -0.77 15.37
CA LEU A 44 -10.25 -2.18 15.65
C LEU A 44 -8.80 -2.61 15.39
N ALA A 45 -8.19 -2.22 14.28
CA ALA A 45 -6.82 -2.60 13.96
C ALA A 45 -5.86 -2.20 15.09
N HIS A 46 -5.97 -0.96 15.57
CA HIS A 46 -5.17 -0.45 16.69
C HIS A 46 -5.45 -1.16 18.01
N ARG A 47 -6.69 -1.58 18.26
CA ARG A 47 -7.03 -2.39 19.45
C ARG A 47 -6.26 -3.72 19.51
N TYR A 48 -5.86 -4.25 18.36
CA TYR A 48 -5.08 -5.47 18.25
C TYR A 48 -3.60 -5.21 17.93
N ASP A 49 -3.14 -3.95 17.99
CA ASP A 49 -1.76 -3.55 17.64
C ASP A 49 -1.36 -3.96 16.20
N VAL A 50 -2.28 -3.76 15.26
CA VAL A 50 -2.10 -4.08 13.84
C VAL A 50 -2.14 -2.80 13.00
N ALA A 51 -1.15 -2.62 12.14
CA ALA A 51 -1.07 -1.46 11.25
C ALA A 51 -2.19 -1.47 10.21
N VAL A 52 -2.73 -0.30 9.86
CA VAL A 52 -3.87 -0.17 8.94
C VAL A 52 -3.65 0.90 7.89
N MET A 53 -3.98 0.56 6.64
CA MET A 53 -3.80 1.41 5.47
C MET A 53 -5.12 1.58 4.71
N PRO A 54 -6.03 2.45 5.19
CA PRO A 54 -7.33 2.68 4.56
C PRO A 54 -7.17 3.39 3.21
N GLY A 55 -8.11 3.13 2.29
CA GLY A 55 -8.13 3.73 0.97
C GLY A 55 -8.84 5.09 0.97
N CYS A 56 -8.23 6.08 0.35
CA CYS A 56 -8.78 7.43 0.17
C CYS A 56 -8.46 7.94 -1.24
N PHE A 57 -9.30 8.84 -1.74
CA PHE A 57 -9.15 9.44 -3.06
C PHE A 57 -9.09 10.98 -3.02
N THR A 58 -9.63 11.62 -1.98
CA THR A 58 -9.67 13.09 -1.86
C THR A 58 -8.87 13.60 -0.65
N PRO A 59 -8.42 14.87 -0.63
CA PRO A 59 -7.72 15.42 0.53
C PRO A 59 -8.52 15.36 1.83
N THR A 60 -9.85 15.50 1.77
CA THR A 60 -10.73 15.40 2.95
C THR A 60 -10.72 13.99 3.52
N GLU A 61 -10.87 12.96 2.68
CA GLU A 61 -10.79 11.57 3.13
C GLU A 61 -9.40 11.25 3.70
N ILE A 62 -8.35 11.72 3.03
CA ILE A 62 -6.96 11.53 3.45
C ILE A 62 -6.72 12.13 4.85
N LEU A 63 -7.13 13.38 5.06
CA LEU A 63 -7.00 14.04 6.36
C LEU A 63 -7.85 13.33 7.43
N THR A 64 -9.07 12.92 7.09
CA THR A 64 -9.96 12.19 7.99
C THR A 64 -9.32 10.87 8.46
N ALA A 65 -8.77 10.09 7.52
CA ALA A 65 -8.09 8.84 7.83
C ALA A 65 -6.86 9.05 8.72
N TRP A 66 -6.03 10.05 8.41
CA TRP A 66 -4.86 10.38 9.20
C TRP A 66 -5.22 10.82 10.63
N GLN A 67 -6.25 11.66 10.79
CA GLN A 67 -6.75 12.08 12.11
C GLN A 67 -7.33 10.93 12.92
N ALA A 68 -7.93 9.95 12.25
CA ALA A 68 -8.43 8.72 12.86
C ALA A 68 -7.30 7.74 13.26
N GLY A 69 -6.05 8.05 12.92
CA GLY A 69 -4.88 7.26 13.31
C GLY A 69 -4.33 6.32 12.24
N ALA A 70 -4.76 6.41 10.98
CA ALA A 70 -4.20 5.57 9.91
C ALA A 70 -2.66 5.64 9.86
N ASP A 71 -1.98 4.49 9.85
CA ASP A 71 -0.52 4.40 9.84
C ASP A 71 0.07 4.90 8.51
N ILE A 72 -0.61 4.59 7.41
CA ILE A 72 -0.36 5.06 6.05
C ILE A 72 -1.71 5.22 5.37
N VAL A 73 -1.93 6.31 4.64
CA VAL A 73 -3.15 6.44 3.82
C VAL A 73 -2.87 5.92 2.41
N LYS A 74 -3.64 4.92 1.98
CA LYS A 74 -3.56 4.39 0.62
C LYS A 74 -4.32 5.33 -0.32
N VAL A 75 -3.63 5.91 -1.30
CA VAL A 75 -4.28 6.69 -2.37
C VAL A 75 -4.76 5.71 -3.45
N PHE A 76 -6.07 5.57 -3.61
CA PHE A 76 -6.65 4.57 -4.50
C PHE A 76 -8.01 5.00 -5.08
N PRO A 77 -8.27 4.74 -6.38
CA PRO A 77 -7.33 4.25 -7.39
C PRO A 77 -6.41 5.38 -7.88
N ALA A 78 -5.09 5.17 -7.88
CA ALA A 78 -4.14 6.20 -8.29
C ALA A 78 -3.91 6.29 -9.82
N THR A 79 -4.56 5.43 -10.61
CA THR A 79 -4.37 5.31 -12.08
C THR A 79 -4.59 6.61 -12.83
N THR A 80 -5.63 7.36 -12.49
CA THR A 80 -6.00 8.62 -13.16
C THR A 80 -5.31 9.84 -12.58
N LEU A 81 -4.76 9.72 -11.37
CA LEU A 81 -4.18 10.83 -10.61
C LEU A 81 -2.69 11.04 -10.93
N GLY A 82 -1.94 9.93 -11.06
CA GLY A 82 -0.50 9.97 -11.30
C GLY A 82 0.33 10.52 -10.13
N PRO A 83 1.67 10.50 -10.23
CA PRO A 83 2.57 10.95 -9.15
C PRO A 83 2.37 12.40 -8.73
N GLY A 84 1.94 13.28 -9.65
CA GLY A 84 1.69 14.70 -9.36
C GLY A 84 0.70 14.91 -8.21
N TYR A 85 -0.35 14.08 -8.13
CA TYR A 85 -1.33 14.18 -7.05
C TYR A 85 -0.72 13.93 -5.66
N ILE A 86 0.23 13.01 -5.52
CA ILE A 86 0.92 12.78 -4.25
C ILE A 86 1.65 14.05 -3.81
N LYS A 87 2.37 14.69 -4.74
CA LYS A 87 3.06 15.96 -4.49
C LYS A 87 2.08 17.06 -4.08
N ASP A 88 0.96 17.17 -4.78
CA ASP A 88 -0.06 18.20 -4.53
C ASP A 88 -0.74 18.04 -3.17
N VAL A 89 -1.03 16.80 -2.73
CA VAL A 89 -1.59 16.53 -1.40
C VAL A 89 -0.55 16.74 -0.30
N LYS A 90 0.71 16.36 -0.52
CA LYS A 90 1.78 16.54 0.47
C LYS A 90 2.18 17.99 0.68
N ALA A 91 1.91 18.89 -0.28
CA ALA A 91 2.21 20.31 -0.11
C ALA A 91 1.50 20.93 1.12
N PRO A 92 0.18 20.76 1.32
CA PRO A 92 -0.50 21.17 2.55
C PRO A 92 -0.45 20.12 3.68
N LEU A 93 -0.23 18.84 3.38
CA LEU A 93 -0.26 17.74 4.36
C LEU A 93 1.07 16.95 4.43
N PRO A 94 2.23 17.60 4.70
CA PRO A 94 3.54 16.95 4.61
C PRO A 94 3.75 15.82 5.62
N GLN A 95 3.00 15.84 6.74
CA GLN A 95 3.04 14.84 7.79
C GLN A 95 2.31 13.53 7.44
N VAL A 96 1.45 13.53 6.42
CA VAL A 96 0.67 12.34 6.07
C VAL A 96 1.51 11.40 5.20
N LYS A 97 1.63 10.15 5.65
CA LYS A 97 2.28 9.08 4.88
C LYS A 97 1.31 8.57 3.82
N LEU A 98 1.65 8.79 2.54
CA LEU A 98 0.83 8.37 1.41
C LEU A 98 1.46 7.19 0.67
N MET A 99 0.62 6.22 0.30
CA MET A 99 0.99 5.08 -0.53
C MET A 99 0.03 4.95 -1.72
N PRO A 100 0.42 5.31 -2.96
CA PRO A 100 -0.42 5.09 -4.13
C PRO A 100 -0.58 3.60 -4.45
N THR A 101 -1.77 3.22 -4.90
CA THR A 101 -2.05 1.88 -5.45
C THR A 101 -2.98 2.00 -6.64
N GLY A 102 -2.74 1.17 -7.66
CA GLY A 102 -3.41 1.27 -8.96
C GLY A 102 -2.67 2.23 -9.88
N GLY A 103 -2.17 1.74 -11.01
CA GLY A 103 -1.35 2.54 -11.95
C GLY A 103 0.15 2.53 -11.64
N VAL A 104 0.57 1.88 -10.55
CA VAL A 104 1.99 1.62 -10.28
C VAL A 104 2.47 0.45 -11.16
N THR A 105 3.50 0.68 -11.95
CA THR A 105 4.14 -0.26 -12.87
C THR A 105 5.58 -0.54 -12.41
N LEU A 106 6.24 -1.49 -13.08
CA LEU A 106 7.65 -1.80 -12.84
C LEU A 106 8.57 -0.61 -13.12
N THR A 107 8.16 0.29 -14.00
CA THR A 107 8.99 1.38 -14.51
C THR A 107 8.70 2.74 -13.87
N ASN A 108 7.52 2.93 -13.26
CA ASN A 108 7.14 4.21 -12.67
C ASN A 108 7.17 4.23 -11.14
N ALA A 109 7.51 3.12 -10.48
CA ALA A 109 7.53 3.01 -9.02
C ALA A 109 8.41 4.11 -8.38
N GLY A 110 9.57 4.39 -8.97
CA GLY A 110 10.47 5.47 -8.54
C GLY A 110 9.83 6.86 -8.65
N ASP A 111 9.04 7.13 -9.67
CA ASP A 111 8.40 8.45 -9.87
C ASP A 111 7.44 8.79 -8.72
N TRP A 112 6.70 7.79 -8.23
CA TRP A 112 5.82 7.94 -7.06
C TRP A 112 6.60 8.24 -5.79
N ILE A 113 7.75 7.59 -5.60
CA ILE A 113 8.62 7.82 -4.45
C ILE A 113 9.23 9.23 -4.51
N SER A 114 9.73 9.65 -5.67
CA SER A 114 10.25 11.01 -5.90
C SER A 114 9.17 12.09 -5.71
N ALA A 115 7.90 11.77 -5.96
CA ALA A 115 6.77 12.66 -5.66
C ALA A 115 6.42 12.74 -4.16
N GLY A 116 7.07 11.94 -3.32
CA GLY A 116 6.96 11.98 -1.87
C GLY A 116 6.14 10.85 -1.25
N ALA A 117 5.74 9.84 -2.02
CA ALA A 117 5.12 8.63 -1.48
C ALA A 117 6.09 7.89 -0.55
N CYS A 118 5.63 7.41 0.60
CA CYS A 118 6.50 6.67 1.53
C CYS A 118 6.71 5.21 1.10
N ALA A 119 5.75 4.66 0.37
CA ALA A 119 5.72 3.31 -0.18
C ALA A 119 4.87 3.31 -1.45
N VAL A 120 4.87 2.21 -2.20
CA VAL A 120 3.99 2.00 -3.37
C VAL A 120 3.31 0.63 -3.28
N GLY A 121 2.04 0.56 -3.69
CA GLY A 121 1.31 -0.70 -3.84
C GLY A 121 1.35 -1.18 -5.29
N VAL A 122 1.99 -2.31 -5.54
CA VAL A 122 2.08 -2.93 -6.87
C VAL A 122 1.22 -4.19 -6.90
N GLY A 123 0.22 -4.21 -7.80
CA GLY A 123 -0.71 -5.34 -7.95
C GLY A 123 -0.26 -6.31 -9.05
N SER A 124 -1.14 -6.51 -10.04
CA SER A 124 -0.96 -7.44 -11.16
C SER A 124 0.30 -7.22 -12.00
N ASN A 125 0.88 -6.01 -12.00
CA ASN A 125 2.15 -5.75 -12.67
C ASN A 125 3.33 -6.48 -12.01
N LEU A 126 3.25 -6.77 -10.71
CA LEU A 126 4.27 -7.53 -9.98
C LEU A 126 4.03 -9.03 -10.12
N VAL A 127 2.82 -9.47 -9.73
CA VAL A 127 2.38 -10.86 -9.83
C VAL A 127 1.59 -11.03 -11.13
N ASP A 128 2.32 -11.17 -12.23
CA ASP A 128 1.73 -11.36 -13.54
C ASP A 128 0.94 -12.69 -13.59
N ALA A 129 -0.30 -12.62 -14.05
CA ALA A 129 -1.20 -13.77 -14.05
C ALA A 129 -0.74 -14.89 -14.99
N ARG A 130 -0.05 -14.57 -16.10
CA ARG A 130 0.46 -15.57 -17.04
C ARG A 130 1.68 -16.28 -16.44
N ALA A 131 2.61 -15.52 -15.87
CA ALA A 131 3.75 -16.08 -15.15
C ALA A 131 3.31 -16.97 -14.00
N LEU A 132 2.32 -16.54 -13.21
CA LEU A 132 1.75 -17.34 -12.12
C LEU A 132 1.11 -18.63 -12.65
N ALA A 133 0.29 -18.55 -13.70
CA ALA A 133 -0.35 -19.73 -14.30
C ALA A 133 0.68 -20.72 -14.89
N ALA A 134 1.83 -20.21 -15.34
CA ALA A 134 2.95 -21.02 -15.84
C ALA A 134 3.92 -21.49 -14.74
N ASN A 135 3.68 -21.15 -13.47
CA ASN A 135 4.63 -21.34 -12.35
C ASN A 135 6.01 -20.70 -12.61
N ASP A 136 6.07 -19.63 -13.40
CA ASP A 136 7.29 -18.86 -13.67
C ASP A 136 7.56 -17.87 -12.52
N PHE A 137 7.97 -18.42 -11.37
CA PHE A 137 8.34 -17.62 -10.21
C PHE A 137 9.63 -16.81 -10.45
N ALA A 138 10.45 -17.19 -11.44
CA ALA A 138 11.65 -16.45 -11.80
C ALA A 138 11.30 -15.09 -12.42
N ALA A 139 10.29 -15.04 -13.30
CA ALA A 139 9.76 -13.81 -13.86
C ALA A 139 9.16 -12.90 -12.77
N ILE A 140 8.36 -13.44 -11.86
CA ILE A 140 7.78 -12.67 -10.74
C ILE A 140 8.90 -12.09 -9.84
N ALA A 141 9.93 -12.90 -9.54
CA ALA A 141 11.08 -12.43 -8.78
C ALA A 141 11.89 -11.35 -9.52
N ALA A 142 12.00 -11.44 -10.85
CA ALA A 142 12.64 -10.40 -11.67
C ALA A 142 11.84 -9.09 -11.62
N ASN A 143 10.51 -9.16 -11.74
CA ASN A 143 9.63 -7.99 -11.59
C ASN A 143 9.81 -7.32 -10.23
N ALA A 144 9.86 -8.11 -9.14
CA ALA A 144 10.11 -7.60 -7.80
C ALA A 144 11.45 -6.86 -7.70
N ARG A 145 12.53 -7.45 -8.24
CA ARG A 145 13.86 -6.81 -8.26
C ARG A 145 13.84 -5.49 -9.03
N THR A 146 13.14 -5.41 -10.15
CA THR A 146 13.01 -4.18 -10.94
C THR A 146 12.32 -3.06 -10.14
N VAL A 147 11.20 -3.38 -9.47
CA VAL A 147 10.50 -2.41 -8.61
C VAL A 147 11.41 -1.93 -7.48
N VAL A 148 12.07 -2.85 -6.78
CA VAL A 148 12.97 -2.49 -5.67
C VAL A 148 14.12 -1.62 -6.14
N ALA A 149 14.75 -1.94 -7.27
CA ALA A 149 15.82 -1.13 -7.84
C ALA A 149 15.34 0.29 -8.18
N SER A 150 14.15 0.43 -8.76
CA SER A 150 13.54 1.73 -9.07
C SER A 150 13.29 2.56 -7.80
N VAL A 151 12.77 1.94 -6.73
CA VAL A 151 12.55 2.60 -5.43
C VAL A 151 13.88 3.00 -4.76
N VAL A 152 14.89 2.14 -4.79
CA VAL A 152 16.22 2.45 -4.23
C VAL A 152 16.86 3.62 -4.98
N ALA A 153 16.82 3.62 -6.31
CA ALA A 153 17.36 4.71 -7.11
C ALA A 153 16.68 6.05 -6.80
N ALA A 154 15.34 6.07 -6.69
CA ALA A 154 14.59 7.28 -6.36
C ALA A 154 14.94 7.84 -4.97
N ARG A 155 15.05 6.96 -3.96
CA ARG A 155 15.42 7.36 -2.58
C ARG A 155 16.85 7.90 -2.48
N SER A 156 17.78 7.38 -3.26
CA SER A 156 19.17 7.87 -3.27
C SER A 156 19.33 9.21 -3.97
N ALA A 157 18.34 9.65 -4.75
CA ALA A 157 18.36 10.90 -5.51
C ALA A 157 17.65 12.08 -4.79
N THR A 158 17.02 11.82 -3.63
CA THR A 158 16.25 12.80 -2.84
C THR A 158 16.97 13.09 -1.53
#